data_AF-A0A8C0QVC8-F1
#
_entry.id   AF-A0A8C0QVC8-F1
#
_cell.length_a   1.000
_cell.length_b   1.000
_cell.length_c   1.000
_cell.angle_alpha   90.00
_cell.angle_beta   90.00
_cell.angle_gamma   90.00
#
_symmetry.space_group_name_H-M   'P 1'
#
loop_
_entity.id
_entity.type
_entity.pdbx_description
1 polymer ?
#
loop_
_entity_poly.entity_id
_entity_poly.type
_entity_poly.pdbx_seq_one_letter_code
_entity_poly.pdbx_strand_id
1 'polypeptide(L)' 'MERTREETELEANSIFRQKVEMSYQRMENPGCLLVDASPSREEVLQMVLSIIQNNCN' A
#
# COMPACT_ATOMS: atom_id res chain seq x y z
N MET A 1 0.12 1.25 28.54
CA MET A 1 0.45 2.22 27.48
C MET A 1 -0.55 3.35 27.61
N GLU A 2 -0.09 4.60 27.65
CA GLU A 2 -0.99 5.76 27.46
C GLU A 2 -1.30 5.89 25.98
N ARG A 3 -2.56 6.17 25.65
CA ARG A 3 -2.97 6.43 24.27
C ARG A 3 -2.51 7.81 23.85
N THR A 4 -2.10 7.95 22.60
CA THR A 4 -1.84 9.26 22.02
C THR A 4 -3.15 10.02 21.80
N ARG A 5 -3.04 11.34 21.60
CA ARG A 5 -4.19 12.17 21.23
C ARG A 5 -4.80 11.67 19.91
N GLU A 6 -3.96 11.31 18.96
CA GLU A 6 -4.35 10.81 17.64
C GLU A 6 -5.12 9.48 17.76
N GLU A 7 -4.70 8.58 18.65
CA GLU A 7 -5.42 7.32 18.92
C GLU A 7 -6.79 7.59 19.54
N THR A 8 -6.89 8.57 20.44
CA THR A 8 -8.16 8.94 21.09
C THR A 8 -9.14 9.58 20.08
N GLU A 9 -8.63 10.45 19.20
CA GLU A 9 -9.42 11.08 18.13
C GLU A 9 -9.88 10.05 17.09
N LEU A 10 -9.04 9.06 16.76
CA LEU A 10 -9.38 7.94 15.89
C LEU A 10 -10.46 7.03 16.52
N GLU A 11 -10.37 6.73 17.82
CA GLU A 11 -11.38 5.96 18.56
C GLU A 11 -12.74 6.67 18.60
N ALA A 12 -12.75 8.00 18.77
CA ALA A 12 -13.98 8.80 18.84
C ALA A 12 -14.72 8.90 17.49
N ASN A 13 -14.01 8.76 16.36
CA ASN A 13 -14.60 8.83 15.03
C ASN A 13 -14.87 7.44 14.45
N SER A 14 -16.07 6.92 14.71
CA SER A 14 -16.49 5.58 14.27
C SER A 14 -16.41 5.37 12.75
N ILE A 15 -16.71 6.40 11.96
CA ILE A 15 -16.64 6.34 10.49
C ILE A 15 -15.18 6.25 10.04
N PHE A 16 -14.29 7.04 10.63
CA PHE A 16 -12.86 7.02 10.30
C PHE A 16 -12.24 5.67 10.66
N ARG A 17 -12.53 5.13 11.86
CA ARG A 17 -12.10 3.79 12.28
C ARG A 17 -12.56 2.70 11.31
N GLN A 18 -13.83 2.73 10.90
CA GLN A 18 -14.36 1.76 9.93
C GLN A 18 -13.64 1.84 8.58
N LYS A 19 -13.37 3.05 8.07
CA LYS A 19 -12.62 3.23 6.81
C LYS A 19 -11.19 2.72 6.92
N VAL A 20 -10.52 2.98 8.04
CA VAL A 20 -9.16 2.50 8.31
C VAL A 20 -9.13 0.98 8.32
N GLU A 21 -10.05 0.35 9.04
CA GLU A 21 -10.14 -1.11 9.14
C GLU A 21 -10.42 -1.78 7.79
N MET A 22 -11.35 -1.24 6.99
CA MET A 22 -11.56 -1.71 5.62
C MET A 22 -10.33 -1.53 4.72
N SER A 23 -9.55 -0.47 4.94
CA SER A 23 -8.31 -0.24 4.18
C SER A 23 -7.27 -1.30 4.52
N TYR A 24 -7.10 -1.61 5.81
CA TYR A 24 -6.22 -2.71 6.24
C TYR A 24 -6.65 -4.07 5.72
N GLN A 25 -7.96 -4.38 5.74
CA GLN A 25 -8.48 -5.62 5.16
C GLN A 25 -8.21 -5.73 3.65
N ARG A 26 -8.29 -4.62 2.91
CA ARG A 26 -7.93 -4.58 1.48
C ARG A 26 -6.43 -4.73 1.23
N MET A 27 -5.61 -4.36 2.21
CA MET A 27 -4.15 -4.51 2.17
C MET A 27 -3.69 -5.89 2.62
N GLU A 28 -4.61 -6.82 2.91
CA GLU A 28 -4.23 -8.21 3.18
C GLU A 28 -3.82 -8.89 1.87
N ASN A 29 -2.51 -9.14 1.73
CA ASN A 29 -1.87 -9.73 0.54
C ASN A 29 -2.15 -8.97 -0.78
N PRO A 30 -1.68 -7.71 -0.90
CA PRO A 30 -1.81 -6.99 -2.15
C PRO A 30 -1.04 -7.76 -3.23
N GLY A 31 -1.52 -7.72 -4.47
CA GLY A 31 -0.83 -8.31 -5.62
C GLY A 31 0.50 -7.61 -5.87
N CYS A 32 1.54 -8.01 -5.14
CA CYS A 32 2.89 -7.51 -5.32
C CYS A 32 3.59 -8.32 -6.40
N LEU A 33 4.32 -7.61 -7.27
CA LEU A 33 5.15 -8.22 -8.29
C LEU A 33 6.61 -8.05 -7.90
N LEU A 34 7.34 -9.17 -7.87
CA LEU A 34 8.75 -9.17 -7.57
C LEU A 34 9.52 -8.76 -8.82
N VAL A 35 10.38 -7.75 -8.69
CA VAL A 35 11.23 -7.23 -9.77
C VAL A 35 12.69 -7.44 -9.39
N ASP A 36 13.45 -8.04 -10.30
CA ASP A 36 14.90 -8.23 -10.11
C ASP A 36 15.62 -6.89 -10.28
N ALA A 37 16.38 -6.51 -9.26
CA ALA A 37 17.16 -5.27 -9.22
C ALA A 37 18.65 -5.47 -9.57
N SER A 38 19.04 -6.69 -9.97
CA SER A 38 20.41 -7.01 -10.41
C SER A 38 20.84 -6.31 -11.72
N PRO A 39 19.95 -6.07 -12.72
CA PRO A 39 20.31 -5.36 -13.96
C PRO A 39 20.59 -3.85 -13.77
N SER A 40 20.94 -3.15 -14.85
CA SER A 40 21.16 -1.71 -14.78
C SER A 40 19.87 -0.94 -14.43
N ARG A 41 20.04 0.27 -13.88
CA ARG A 41 18.92 1.13 -13.48
C ARG A 41 17.94 1.36 -14.62
N GLU A 42 18.46 1.60 -15.82
CA GLU A 42 17.67 1.88 -17.02
C GLU A 42 16.85 0.65 -17.43
N GLU A 43 17.43 -0.56 -17.36
CA GLU A 43 16.74 -1.81 -17.68
C GLU A 43 15.63 -2.12 -16.66
N VAL A 44 15.92 -1.96 -15.36
CA VAL A 44 14.91 -2.14 -14.30
C VAL A 44 13.77 -1.15 -14.47
N LEU A 45 14.07 0.11 -14.81
CA LEU A 45 13.05 1.13 -15.05
C LEU A 45 12.13 0.75 -16.23
N GLN A 46 12.70 0.29 -17.35
CA GLN A 46 11.89 -0.15 -18.50
C GLN A 46 11.01 -1.35 -18.15
N MET A 47 11.54 -2.31 -17.39
CA MET A 47 10.78 -3.48 -16.92
C MET A 47 9.57 -3.06 -16.07
N VAL A 48 9.78 -2.18 -15.09
CA VAL A 48 8.70 -1.68 -14.20
C VAL A 48 7.64 -0.92 -15.01
N LEU A 49 8.04 -0.06 -15.94
CA LEU A 49 7.11 0.67 -16.79
C LEU A 49 6.22 -0.26 -17.62
N SER A 50 6.80 -1.32 -18.19
CA SER A 50 6.05 -2.33 -18.95
C SER A 50 5.06 -3.09 -18.05
N ILE A 51 5.47 -3.47 -16.84
CA ILE A 51 4.60 -4.13 -15.86
C ILE A 51 3.39 -3.25 -15.53
N ILE A 52 3.60 -1.95 -15.28
CA ILE A 52 2.52 -1.00 -14.98
C ILE A 52 1.54 -0.89 -16.15
N GLN A 53 2.05 -0.70 -17.37
CA GLN A 53 1.22 -0.61 -18.59
C GLN A 53 0.35 -1.85 -18.80
N ASN A 54 0.86 -3.04 -18.48
CA ASN A 54 0.13 -4.29 -18.68
C ASN A 54 -0.95 -4.55 -17.60
N ASN A 55 -0.79 -4.00 -16.39
CA ASN A 55 -1.67 -4.31 -15.25
C ASN A 55 -2.66 -3.19 -14.89
N CYS A 56 -2.49 -1.97 -15.40
CA CYS A 56 -3.26 -0.80 -14.99
C CYS A 56 -4.06 -0.13 -16.13
N ASN A 57 -4.46 -0.89 -17.16
CA ASN A 57 -5.34 -0.39 -18.24
C ASN A 57 -6.71 0.06 -17.73
#